data_AF-A0A929ULQ2-F1
#
_entry.id   AF-A0A929ULQ2-F1
#
_cell.length_a   1.000
_cell.length_b   1.000
_cell.length_c   1.000
_cell.angle_alpha   90.00
_cell.angle_beta   90.00
_cell.angle_gamma   90.00
#
_symmetry.space_group_name_H-M   'P 1'
#
loop_
_entity.id
_entity.type
_entity.pdbx_description
1 polymer ?
#
loop_
_entity_poly.entity_id
_entity_poly.type
_entity_poly.pdbx_seq_one_letter_code
_entity_poly.pdbx_strand_id
1 'polypeptide(L)' 'MKYEWRKQEKNLYGVKQTPIIVEVPKQKFILVKGKGNPNEVD' A
#
# COMPACT_ATOMS: atom_id res chain seq x y z
N MET A 1 -4.43 -21.39 -5.62
CA MET A 1 -3.16 -20.82 -5.11
C MET A 1 -3.45 -19.48 -4.45
N LYS A 2 -2.72 -19.13 -3.38
CA LYS A 2 -2.89 -17.87 -2.65
C LYS A 2 -2.25 -16.70 -3.43
N TYR A 3 -2.98 -15.60 -3.58
CA TYR A 3 -2.41 -14.36 -4.12
C TYR A 3 -1.72 -13.60 -2.99
N GLU A 4 -0.45 -13.25 -3.18
CA GLU A 4 0.37 -12.56 -2.18
C GLU A 4 0.88 -11.23 -2.74
N TRP A 5 0.07 -10.17 -2.70
CA TRP A 5 0.35 -8.86 -3.29
C TRP A 5 1.82 -8.38 -3.24
N ARG A 6 2.54 -8.55 -2.12
CA ARG A 6 3.96 -8.15 -2.03
C ARG A 6 4.90 -8.89 -2.99
N LYS A 7 4.62 -10.16 -3.30
CA LYS A 7 5.40 -10.98 -4.23
C LYS A 7 4.98 -10.71 -5.68
N GLN A 8 3.67 -10.65 -5.93
CA GLN A 8 3.10 -10.50 -7.27
C GLN A 8 3.23 -9.06 -7.81
N GLU A 9 3.15 -8.05 -6.94
CA GLU A 9 3.20 -6.62 -7.28
C GLU A 9 4.48 -5.97 -6.75
N LYS A 10 5.63 -6.62 -6.99
CA LYS A 10 6.94 -6.19 -6.48
C LYS A 10 7.33 -4.77 -6.90
N ASN A 11 6.83 -4.27 -8.03
CA ASN A 11 7.09 -2.90 -8.47
C ASN A 11 6.47 -1.84 -7.53
N LEU A 12 5.34 -2.18 -6.88
CA LEU A 12 4.66 -1.27 -5.94
C LEU A 12 5.16 -1.48 -4.51
N TYR A 13 5.44 -2.73 -4.11
CA TYR A 13 5.76 -3.06 -2.72
C TYR A 13 7.23 -3.40 -2.45
N GLY A 14 8.03 -3.61 -3.49
CA GLY A 14 9.46 -3.95 -3.44
C GLY A 14 10.34 -2.80 -3.91
N VAL A 15 10.00 -1.58 -3.51
CA VAL A 15 10.68 -0.35 -3.92
C VAL A 15 12.12 -0.26 -3.39
N LYS A 16 13.00 0.37 -4.17
CA LYS A 16 14.39 0.66 -3.82
C LYS A 16 14.51 2.06 -3.20
N GLN A 17 15.63 2.37 -2.57
CA GLN A 17 15.86 3.69 -1.93
C GLN A 17 15.91 4.86 -2.93
N THR A 18 16.01 4.58 -4.22
CA THR A 18 16.03 5.59 -5.28
C THR A 18 14.61 5.91 -5.76
N PRO A 19 14.23 7.19 -5.94
CA PRO A 19 12.93 7.57 -6.49
C PRO A 19 12.77 7.06 -7.93
N ILE A 20 11.56 6.60 -8.27
CA ILE A 20 11.21 6.14 -9.62
C ILE A 20 9.77 6.55 -9.95
N ILE A 21 9.47 6.72 -11.24
CA ILE A 21 8.09 6.93 -11.74
C ILE A 21 7.45 5.55 -11.91
N VAL A 22 6.24 5.36 -11.36
CA VAL A 22 5.47 4.11 -11.46
C VAL A 22 4.00 4.41 -11.76
N GLU A 23 3.37 3.54 -12.55
CA GLU A 23 1.93 3.56 -12.79
C GLU A 23 1.23 2.66 -11.77
N VAL A 24 0.22 3.19 -11.07
CA VAL A 24 -0.53 2.46 -10.05
C VAL A 24 -1.91 2.08 -10.60
N PRO A 25 -2.19 0.79 -10.83
CA PRO A 25 -3.49 0.35 -11.35
C PRO A 25 -4.59 0.47 -10.28
N LYS A 26 -5.86 0.43 -10.71
CA LYS A 26 -7.02 0.39 -9.80
C LYS A 26 -6.96 -0.87 -8.93
N GLN A 27 -7.05 -0.71 -7.62
CA GLN A 27 -7.06 -1.80 -6.64
C GLN A 27 -8.33 -1.77 -5.78
N LYS A 28 -8.68 -2.92 -5.20
CA LYS A 28 -9.81 -3.06 -4.27
C LYS A 28 -9.31 -2.94 -2.83
N PHE A 29 -9.88 -2.02 -2.07
CA PHE A 29 -9.53 -1.79 -0.67
C PHE A 29 -10.77 -1.88 0.22
N ILE A 30 -10.57 -2.40 1.42
CA ILE A 30 -11.51 -2.22 2.52
C ILE A 30 -11.07 -0.95 3.24
N LEU A 31 -11.98 0.01 3.38
CA LEU A 31 -11.66 1.36 3.84
C LEU A 31 -12.51 1.70 5.06
N VAL A 32 -11.85 2.16 6.13
CA VAL A 32 -12.51 2.67 7.34
C VAL A 32 -12.25 4.17 7.40
N LYS A 33 -13.32 4.96 7.52
CA LYS A 33 -13.19 6.42 7.65
C LYS A 33 -12.87 6.76 9.09
N GLY A 34 -11.87 7.60 9.28
CA GLY A 34 -11.45 8.09 10.60
C GLY A 34 -11.09 9.57 10.55
N LYS A 35 -11.05 10.18 11.73
CA LYS A 35 -10.57 11.55 11.96
C LYS A 35 -9.91 11.56 13.33
N GLY A 36 -8.80 12.27 13.47
CA GLY A 36 -8.06 12.38 14.73
C GLY A 36 -6.56 12.21 14.53
N ASN A 37 -5.83 12.22 15.64
CA ASN A 37 -4.39 11.97 15.67
C ASN A 37 -4.15 10.46 15.84
N PRO A 38 -3.46 9.78 14.88
CA PRO A 38 -3.22 8.33 14.98
C PRO A 38 -2.26 7.94 16.11
N ASN A 39 -1.59 8.92 16.74
CA ASN A 39 -0.62 8.71 17.81
C ASN A 39 -1.13 9.18 19.18
N GLU A 40 -2.36 9.68 19.28
CA GLU A 40 -2.95 9.98 20.58
C GLU A 40 -3.32 8.69 21.31
N VAL A 41 -3.09 8.68 22.62
CA VAL A 41 -3.53 7.59 23.50
C VAL A 41 -5.02 7.82 23.76
N ASP A 42 -5.84 6.78 23.61
CA ASP A 42 -7.29 6.82 23.86
C ASP A 42 -7.64 7.26 25.29
#